data_AF-A0A2U2AT97-F1
#
_entry.id   AF-A0A2U2AT97-F1
#
_cell.length_a   1.000
_cell.length_b   1.000
_cell.length_c   1.000
_cell.angle_alpha   90.00
_cell.angle_beta   90.00
_cell.angle_gamma   90.00
#
_symmetry.space_group_name_H-M   'P 1'
#
loop_
_entity.id
_entity.type
_entity.pdbx_description
1 polymer ?
#
loop_
_entity_poly.entity_id
_entity_poly.type
_entity_poly.pdbx_seq_one_letter_code
_entity_poly.pdbx_strand_id
1 'polypeptide(L)'
;MVRLIFVILMIYLLYKVGRLLLRGLILLIAAIYSFISEESQKQREKKSLYQKERAWEVKQKASQHQAQGTLPSWMNSDRINDFNQGVYQILRSSGIGIEDAKRLLNHRNPYLRALYVAGRMERKGATYEEQKRAAGETLVALWQRADHQQLFSDHLE
;
A
#
# COMPACT_ATOMS: atom_id res chain seq x y z
N MET A 1 -5.39 64.37 -57.86
CA MET A 1 -4.41 63.90 -56.84
C MET A 1 -5.04 63.58 -55.48
N VAL A 2 -5.91 64.44 -54.92
CA VAL A 2 -6.52 64.23 -53.57
C VAL A 2 -7.26 62.89 -53.40
N ARG A 3 -8.01 62.43 -54.41
CA ARG A 3 -8.73 61.14 -54.34
C ARG A 3 -7.80 59.92 -54.21
N LEU A 4 -6.61 59.97 -54.80
CA LEU A 4 -5.66 58.85 -54.78
C LEU A 4 -4.96 58.73 -53.42
N ILE A 5 -4.64 59.87 -52.79
CA ILE A 5 -4.10 59.93 -51.43
C ILE A 5 -5.10 59.37 -50.42
N PHE A 6 -6.38 59.70 -50.58
CA PHE A 6 -7.44 59.21 -49.69
C PHE A 6 -7.59 57.68 -49.75
N VAL A 7 -7.54 57.08 -50.95
CA VAL A 7 -7.63 55.63 -51.12
C VAL A 7 -6.44 54.89 -50.48
N ILE A 8 -5.21 55.41 -50.64
CA ILE A 8 -4.02 54.83 -50.01
C ILE A 8 -4.12 54.90 -48.49
N LEU A 9 -4.58 56.02 -47.93
CA LEU A 9 -4.79 56.18 -46.49
C LEU A 9 -5.83 55.19 -45.95
N MET A 10 -6.92 54.96 -46.70
CA MET A 10 -7.99 54.04 -46.34
C MET A 10 -7.49 52.58 -46.30
N ILE A 11 -6.73 52.16 -47.31
CA ILE A 11 -6.12 50.82 -47.36
C ILE A 11 -5.15 50.63 -46.19
N TYR A 12 -4.35 51.65 -45.88
CA TYR A 12 -3.42 51.60 -44.75
C TYR A 12 -4.14 51.47 -43.40
N LEU A 13 -5.25 52.21 -43.21
CA LEU A 13 -6.08 52.11 -42.01
C LEU A 13 -6.71 50.71 -41.86
N LEU A 14 -7.27 50.15 -42.93
CA LEU A 14 -7.82 48.78 -42.92
C LEU A 14 -6.75 47.75 -42.56
N TYR A 15 -5.55 47.87 -43.13
CA TYR A 15 -4.43 46.99 -42.80
C TYR A 15 -4.04 47.08 -41.32
N LYS A 16 -3.97 48.30 -40.77
CA LYS A 16 -3.59 48.53 -39.37
C LYS A 16 -4.63 47.97 -38.39
N VAL A 17 -5.92 48.14 -38.69
CA VAL A 17 -7.02 47.57 -37.90
C VAL A 17 -7.02 46.04 -37.99
N GLY A 18 -6.87 45.47 -39.18
CA GLY A 18 -6.76 44.02 -39.38
C GLY A 18 -5.59 43.41 -38.61
N ARG A 19 -4.43 44.07 -38.59
CA ARG A 19 -3.25 43.62 -37.82
C ARG A 19 -3.47 43.65 -36.30
N LEU A 20 -4.22 44.63 -35.78
CA LEU A 20 -4.56 44.69 -34.36
C LEU A 20 -5.53 43.59 -33.95
N LEU A 21 -6.55 43.33 -34.77
CA LEU A 21 -7.50 42.23 -34.55
C LEU A 21 -6.81 40.87 -34.58
N LEU A 22 -5.89 40.64 -35.52
CA LEU A 22 -5.13 39.39 -35.61
C LEU A 22 -4.26 39.16 -34.36
N ARG A 23 -3.60 40.21 -33.85
CA ARG A 23 -2.80 40.13 -32.61
C ARG A 23 -3.67 39.84 -31.38
N GLY A 24 -4.85 40.47 -31.28
CA GLY A 24 -5.81 40.19 -30.22
C GLY A 24 -6.28 38.74 -30.23
N LEU A 25 -6.55 38.18 -31.42
CA LEU A 25 -6.96 36.79 -31.58
C LEU A 25 -5.87 35.81 -31.14
N ILE A 26 -4.61 36.06 -31.52
CA ILE A 26 -3.48 35.20 -31.14
C ILE A 26 -3.28 35.17 -29.62
N LEU A 27 -3.37 36.32 -28.95
CA LEU A 27 -3.25 36.40 -27.49
C LEU A 27 -4.40 35.68 -26.78
N LEU A 28 -5.61 35.78 -27.31
CA LEU A 28 -6.78 35.10 -26.75
C LEU A 28 -6.67 33.59 -26.87
N ILE A 29 -6.20 33.08 -28.02
CA ILE A 29 -5.92 31.64 -28.20
C ILE A 29 -4.83 31.17 -27.24
N ALA A 30 -3.73 31.94 -27.09
CA ALA A 30 -2.65 31.59 -26.16
C ALA A 30 -3.13 31.52 -24.70
N ALA A 31 -3.97 32.47 -24.27
CA ALA A 31 -4.54 32.48 -22.92
C ALA A 31 -5.43 31.25 -22.64
N ILE A 32 -6.26 30.85 -23.62
CA ILE A 32 -7.10 29.65 -23.51
C ILE A 32 -6.23 28.39 -23.41
N TYR A 33 -5.17 28.29 -24.21
CA TYR A 33 -4.24 27.15 -24.16
C TYR A 33 -3.50 27.05 -22.82
N SER A 34 -3.04 28.17 -22.27
CA SER A 34 -2.40 28.20 -20.94
C SER A 34 -3.34 27.76 -19.83
N PHE A 35 -4.61 28.22 -19.86
CA PHE A 35 -5.60 27.86 -18.85
C PHE A 35 -5.94 26.37 -18.85
N ILE A 36 -6.12 25.75 -20.03
CA ILE A 36 -6.41 24.31 -20.15
C ILE A 36 -5.21 23.45 -19.70
N SER A 37 -3.99 23.92 -19.94
CA SER A 37 -2.76 23.23 -19.54
C SER A 37 -2.60 23.17 -18.02
N GLU A 38 -2.90 24.26 -17.32
CA GLU A 38 -2.74 24.36 -15.87
C GLU A 38 -3.74 23.48 -15.10
N GLU A 39 -4.98 23.40 -15.56
CA GLU A 39 -6.02 22.52 -15.01
C GLU A 39 -5.65 21.03 -15.19
N SER A 40 -5.05 20.70 -16.34
CA SER A 40 -4.59 19.35 -16.66
C SER A 40 -3.41 18.89 -15.80
N GLN A 41 -2.50 19.82 -15.44
CA GLN A 41 -1.39 19.52 -14.54
C GLN A 41 -1.87 19.26 -13.12
N LYS A 42 -2.78 20.10 -12.58
CA LYS A 42 -3.35 19.91 -11.23
C LYS A 42 -4.09 18.58 -11.08
N GLN A 43 -4.80 18.12 -12.11
CA GLN A 43 -5.45 16.80 -12.06
C GLN A 43 -4.45 15.63 -12.13
N ARG A 44 -3.34 15.76 -12.87
CA ARG A 44 -2.30 14.73 -12.94
C ARG A 44 -1.57 14.59 -11.60
N GLU A 45 -1.26 15.70 -10.93
CA GLU A 45 -0.62 15.67 -9.61
C GLU A 45 -1.51 14.99 -8.57
N LYS A 46 -2.80 15.33 -8.50
CA LYS A 46 -3.76 14.67 -7.60
C LYS A 46 -3.88 13.16 -7.86
N LYS A 47 -3.93 12.72 -9.12
CA LYS A 47 -3.96 11.29 -9.45
C LYS A 47 -2.67 10.57 -9.08
N SER A 48 -1.52 11.23 -9.25
CA SER A 48 -0.21 10.66 -8.88
C SER A 48 -0.05 10.48 -7.37
N LEU A 49 -0.52 11.46 -6.57
CA LEU A 49 -0.55 11.36 -5.12
C LEU A 49 -1.45 10.22 -4.66
N TYR A 50 -2.67 10.12 -5.19
CA TYR A 50 -3.60 9.05 -4.84
C TYR A 50 -3.10 7.64 -5.24
N GLN A 51 -2.41 7.53 -6.38
CA GLN A 51 -1.76 6.27 -6.78
C GLN A 51 -0.55 5.93 -5.92
N LYS A 52 0.27 6.93 -5.56
CA LYS A 52 1.37 6.76 -4.60
C LYS A 52 0.81 6.38 -3.23
N GLU A 53 -0.39 6.87 -2.89
CA GLU A 53 -1.07 6.54 -1.66
C GLU A 53 -1.52 5.08 -1.59
N ARG A 54 -2.29 4.65 -2.58
CA ARG A 54 -2.64 3.24 -2.72
C ARG A 54 -1.41 2.34 -2.87
N ALA A 55 -0.36 2.79 -3.54
CA ALA A 55 0.85 1.99 -3.69
C ALA A 55 1.58 1.80 -2.35
N TRP A 56 1.55 2.77 -1.43
CA TRP A 56 2.11 2.56 -0.08
C TRP A 56 1.20 1.68 0.78
N GLU A 57 -0.12 1.81 0.68
CA GLU A 57 -1.06 0.93 1.39
C GLU A 57 -0.97 -0.51 0.88
N VAL A 58 -0.93 -0.69 -0.43
CA VAL A 58 -0.74 -2.00 -1.08
C VAL A 58 0.65 -2.54 -0.75
N LYS A 59 1.72 -1.73 -0.72
CA LYS A 59 3.03 -2.19 -0.25
C LYS A 59 3.03 -2.53 1.23
N GLN A 60 2.30 -1.83 2.11
CA GLN A 60 2.21 -2.18 3.52
C GLN A 60 1.42 -3.47 3.73
N LYS A 61 0.27 -3.63 3.07
CA LYS A 61 -0.52 -4.87 3.07
C LYS A 61 0.26 -6.02 2.43
N ALA A 62 0.94 -5.77 1.32
CA ALA A 62 1.85 -6.74 0.69
C ALA A 62 3.10 -7.00 1.53
N SER A 63 3.58 -6.08 2.37
CA SER A 63 4.65 -6.36 3.34
C SER A 63 4.14 -7.21 4.51
N GLN A 64 2.86 -7.07 4.85
CA GLN A 64 2.17 -7.95 5.79
C GLN A 64 1.90 -9.34 5.18
N HIS A 65 1.70 -9.45 3.86
CA HIS A 65 1.40 -10.71 3.16
C HIS A 65 2.63 -11.36 2.48
N GLN A 66 3.71 -10.63 2.22
CA GLN A 66 5.06 -11.11 1.88
C GLN A 66 5.83 -11.59 3.12
N ALA A 67 5.10 -11.85 4.20
CA ALA A 67 5.46 -12.82 5.22
C ALA A 67 5.20 -14.26 4.73
N GLN A 68 5.41 -14.57 3.44
CA GLN A 68 5.67 -15.95 3.00
C GLN A 68 6.98 -16.39 3.66
N GLY A 69 6.85 -16.77 4.92
CA GLY A 69 7.95 -17.16 5.77
C GLY A 69 8.52 -18.46 5.23
N THR A 70 9.84 -18.56 5.23
CA THR A 70 10.46 -19.88 5.21
C THR A 70 10.09 -20.55 6.52
N LEU A 71 9.61 -21.79 6.45
CA LEU A 71 9.35 -22.58 7.65
C LEU A 71 10.69 -22.81 8.39
N PRO A 72 10.68 -22.94 9.72
CA PRO A 72 11.90 -23.21 10.47
C PRO A 72 12.55 -24.51 10.02
N SER A 73 13.89 -24.56 10.02
CA SER A 73 14.65 -25.75 9.57
C SER A 73 14.32 -27.01 10.38
N TRP A 74 13.98 -26.84 11.65
CA TRP A 74 13.63 -27.92 12.57
C TRP A 74 12.17 -28.40 12.46
N MET A 75 11.35 -27.82 11.58
CA MET A 75 9.92 -28.18 11.49
C MET A 75 9.68 -29.65 11.09
N ASN A 76 10.58 -30.25 10.32
CA ASN A 76 10.51 -31.67 9.92
C ASN A 76 11.17 -32.61 10.94
N SER A 77 11.43 -32.16 12.17
CA SER A 77 12.07 -32.94 13.24
C SER A 77 11.14 -33.14 14.43
N ASP A 78 11.53 -34.03 15.34
CA ASP A 78 10.81 -34.30 16.60
C ASP A 78 10.68 -33.06 17.50
N ARG A 79 11.43 -31.99 17.20
CA ARG A 79 11.36 -30.71 17.91
C ARG A 79 10.02 -30.00 17.77
N ILE A 80 9.19 -30.36 16.79
CA ILE A 80 7.87 -29.73 16.63
C ILE A 80 6.96 -29.94 17.86
N ASN A 81 7.08 -31.09 18.54
CA ASN A 81 6.28 -31.37 19.73
C ASN A 81 6.73 -30.52 20.92
N ASP A 82 8.05 -30.37 21.12
CA ASP A 82 8.61 -29.46 22.12
C ASP A 82 8.24 -28.00 21.83
N PHE A 83 8.31 -27.60 20.57
CA PHE A 83 7.88 -26.27 20.14
C PHE A 83 6.43 -26.00 20.51
N ASN A 84 5.53 -26.92 20.15
CA ASN A 84 4.10 -26.81 20.46
C ASN A 84 3.85 -26.75 21.96
N GLN A 85 4.55 -27.54 22.75
CA GLN A 85 4.43 -27.51 24.21
C GLN A 85 4.91 -26.17 24.80
N GLY A 86 6.04 -25.64 24.33
CA GLY A 86 6.56 -24.35 24.78
C GLY A 86 5.64 -23.19 24.40
N VAL A 87 5.15 -23.17 23.15
CA VAL A 87 4.17 -22.18 22.70
C VAL A 87 2.87 -22.29 23.50
N TYR A 88 2.38 -23.50 23.76
CA TYR A 88 1.20 -23.73 24.60
C TYR A 88 1.38 -23.15 26.01
N GLN A 89 2.53 -23.35 26.64
CA GLN A 89 2.83 -22.78 27.96
C GLN A 89 2.77 -21.24 27.96
N ILE A 90 3.28 -20.60 26.90
CA ILE A 90 3.22 -19.13 26.74
C ILE A 90 1.78 -18.63 26.58
N LEU A 91 0.94 -19.34 25.81
CA LEU A 91 -0.48 -19.00 25.68
C LEU A 91 -1.19 -19.07 27.04
N ARG A 92 -0.91 -20.14 27.79
CA ARG A 92 -1.50 -20.38 29.12
C ARG A 92 -1.05 -19.35 30.15
N SER A 93 0.23 -18.99 30.17
CA SER A 93 0.75 -17.94 31.07
C SER A 93 0.19 -16.56 30.73
N SER A 94 -0.23 -16.35 29.49
CA SER A 94 -0.88 -15.11 29.02
C SER A 94 -2.39 -15.07 29.28
N GLY A 95 -2.95 -16.07 29.98
CA GLY A 95 -4.35 -16.11 30.38
C GLY A 95 -5.34 -16.68 29.35
N ILE A 96 -4.86 -17.20 28.21
CA ILE A 96 -5.71 -17.82 27.19
C ILE A 96 -6.21 -19.17 27.69
N GLY A 97 -7.51 -19.43 27.57
CA GLY A 97 -8.17 -20.69 27.99
C GLY A 97 -7.53 -21.94 27.37
N ILE A 98 -7.68 -23.09 28.03
CA ILE A 98 -7.10 -24.37 27.56
C ILE A 98 -7.60 -24.70 26.15
N GLU A 99 -8.91 -24.60 25.94
CA GLU A 99 -9.53 -24.94 24.65
C GLU A 99 -9.15 -23.95 23.55
N ASP A 100 -9.08 -22.66 23.86
CA ASP A 100 -8.64 -21.63 22.91
C ASP A 100 -7.17 -21.78 22.53
N ALA A 101 -6.30 -22.09 23.51
CA ALA A 101 -4.89 -22.35 23.26
C ALA A 101 -4.68 -23.57 22.36
N LYS A 102 -5.44 -24.66 22.60
CA LYS A 102 -5.46 -25.82 21.70
C LYS A 102 -5.96 -25.43 20.30
N ARG A 103 -7.04 -24.63 20.24
CA ARG A 103 -7.63 -24.19 18.96
C ARG A 103 -6.65 -23.35 18.14
N LEU A 104 -5.89 -22.45 18.78
CA LEU A 104 -4.85 -21.65 18.12
C LEU A 104 -3.71 -22.50 17.54
N LEU A 105 -3.33 -23.59 18.21
CA LEU A 105 -2.28 -24.49 17.76
C LEU A 105 -2.76 -25.51 16.71
N ASN A 106 -4.02 -25.91 16.77
CA ASN A 106 -4.58 -26.89 15.85
C ASN A 106 -5.12 -26.28 14.56
N HIS A 107 -5.49 -24.99 14.58
CA HIS A 107 -6.02 -24.34 13.40
C HIS A 107 -4.90 -23.87 12.47
N ARG A 108 -5.00 -24.23 11.19
CA ARG A 108 -3.93 -24.04 10.19
C ARG A 108 -3.46 -22.59 10.10
N ASN A 109 -4.38 -21.64 10.02
CA ASN A 109 -4.06 -20.22 9.82
C ASN A 109 -3.23 -19.61 10.98
N PRO A 110 -3.72 -19.59 12.24
CA PRO A 110 -2.93 -19.06 13.36
C PRO A 110 -1.62 -19.83 13.55
N TYR A 111 -1.64 -21.15 13.43
CA TYR A 111 -0.45 -21.98 13.61
C TYR A 111 0.64 -21.71 12.55
N LEU A 112 0.27 -21.61 11.26
CA LEU A 112 1.23 -21.27 10.20
C LEU A 112 1.82 -19.88 10.38
N ARG A 113 1.03 -18.90 10.85
CA ARG A 113 1.56 -17.56 11.17
C ARG A 113 2.65 -17.64 12.24
N ALA A 114 2.42 -18.43 13.29
CA ALA A 114 3.39 -18.66 14.36
C ALA A 114 4.68 -19.31 13.84
N LEU A 115 4.56 -20.32 12.96
CA LEU A 115 5.70 -20.99 12.33
C LEU A 115 6.49 -20.05 11.41
N TYR A 116 5.82 -19.19 10.63
CA TYR A 116 6.50 -18.21 9.79
C TYR A 116 7.25 -17.15 10.60
N VAL A 117 6.75 -16.79 11.79
CA VAL A 117 7.50 -15.93 12.73
C VAL A 117 8.74 -16.66 13.24
N ALA A 118 8.60 -17.92 13.67
CA ALA A 118 9.73 -18.72 14.13
C ALA A 118 10.82 -18.86 13.04
N GLY A 119 10.46 -19.16 11.79
CA GLY A 119 11.42 -19.29 10.70
C GLY A 119 12.05 -17.96 10.29
N ARG A 120 11.33 -16.85 10.46
CA ARG A 120 11.93 -15.50 10.31
C ARG A 120 12.95 -15.20 11.41
N MET A 121 12.65 -15.58 12.65
CA MET A 121 13.55 -15.41 13.79
C MET A 121 14.81 -16.27 13.63
N GLU A 122 14.66 -17.51 13.18
CA GLU A 122 15.79 -18.40 12.88
C GLU A 122 16.77 -17.78 11.87
N ARG A 123 16.27 -17.23 10.76
CA ARG A 123 17.10 -16.55 9.74
C ARG A 123 17.82 -15.31 10.27
N LYS A 124 17.33 -14.71 11.36
CA LYS A 124 17.99 -13.60 12.06
C LYS A 124 19.04 -14.08 13.08
N GLY A 125 19.27 -15.39 13.19
CA GLY A 125 20.17 -15.99 14.16
C GLY A 125 19.57 -16.11 15.56
N ALA A 126 18.24 -15.99 15.71
CA ALA A 126 17.60 -16.16 17.01
C ALA A 126 17.69 -17.62 17.47
N THR A 127 17.90 -17.79 18.77
CA THR A 127 17.90 -19.08 19.43
C THR A 127 16.53 -19.75 19.35
N TYR A 128 16.51 -21.07 19.47
CA TYR A 128 15.27 -21.85 19.43
C TYR A 128 14.26 -21.42 20.52
N GLU A 129 14.74 -21.04 21.71
CA GLU A 129 13.87 -20.50 22.78
C GLU A 129 13.26 -19.14 22.41
N GLU A 130 14.02 -18.26 21.78
CA GLU A 130 13.50 -16.97 21.28
C GLU A 130 12.48 -17.16 20.17
N GLN A 131 12.67 -18.18 19.33
CA GLN A 131 11.69 -18.56 18.31
C GLN A 131 10.36 -19.03 18.94
N LYS A 132 10.43 -19.90 19.97
CA LYS A 132 9.24 -20.33 20.75
C LYS A 132 8.52 -19.14 21.38
N ARG A 133 9.28 -18.25 22.03
CA ARG A 133 8.74 -17.03 22.65
C ARG A 133 8.03 -16.13 21.63
N ALA A 134 8.70 -15.79 20.53
CA ALA A 134 8.14 -14.93 19.50
C ALA A 134 6.89 -15.52 18.83
N ALA A 135 6.87 -16.83 18.60
CA ALA A 135 5.71 -17.52 18.07
C ALA A 135 4.51 -17.48 19.05
N GLY A 136 4.75 -17.75 20.34
CA GLY A 136 3.73 -17.65 21.38
C GLY A 136 3.18 -16.24 21.53
N GLU A 137 4.04 -15.23 21.64
CA GLU A 137 3.62 -13.82 21.71
C GLU A 137 2.82 -13.39 20.48
N THR A 138 3.17 -13.89 19.29
CA THR A 138 2.42 -13.64 18.07
C THR A 138 1.00 -14.20 18.16
N LEU A 139 0.84 -15.43 18.65
CA LEU A 139 -0.48 -16.05 18.83
C LEU A 139 -1.30 -15.32 19.91
N VAL A 140 -0.66 -14.85 20.99
CA VAL A 140 -1.34 -14.01 22.00
C VAL A 140 -1.83 -12.71 21.38
N ALA A 141 -0.98 -12.01 20.65
CA ALA A 141 -1.35 -10.76 19.98
C ALA A 141 -2.46 -10.97 18.94
N LEU A 142 -2.41 -12.11 18.24
CA LEU A 142 -3.43 -12.52 17.28
C LEU A 142 -4.78 -12.76 17.96
N TRP A 143 -4.79 -13.48 19.09
CA TRP A 143 -5.99 -13.73 19.90
C TRP A 143 -6.62 -12.45 20.45
N GLN A 144 -5.79 -11.50 20.90
CA GLN A 144 -6.26 -10.23 21.47
C GLN A 144 -6.84 -9.26 20.44
N ARG A 145 -6.39 -9.33 19.18
CA ARG A 145 -6.75 -8.37 18.13
C ARG A 145 -7.83 -8.87 17.18
N ALA A 146 -7.99 -10.18 17.04
CA ALA A 146 -8.86 -10.75 16.03
C ALA A 146 -10.33 -10.73 16.47
N ASP A 147 -11.21 -10.51 15.49
CA ASP A 147 -12.55 -11.08 15.57
C ASP A 147 -12.41 -12.60 15.52
N HIS A 148 -12.80 -13.26 16.62
CA HIS A 148 -12.55 -14.69 16.81
C HIS A 148 -13.20 -15.55 15.73
N GLN A 149 -14.22 -15.07 15.01
CA GLN A 149 -14.79 -15.80 13.87
C GLN A 149 -13.89 -15.81 12.64
N GLN A 150 -13.20 -14.70 12.33
CA GLN A 150 -12.29 -14.61 11.18
C GLN A 150 -10.97 -15.34 11.41
N LEU A 151 -10.58 -15.53 12.67
CA LEU A 151 -9.32 -16.19 13.01
C LEU A 151 -9.29 -17.68 12.63
N PHE A 152 -10.47 -18.29 12.60
CA PHE A 152 -10.67 -19.71 12.35
C PHE A 152 -11.47 -19.95 11.06
N SER A 153 -11.56 -18.96 10.16
CA SER A 153 -12.07 -19.21 8.81
C SER A 153 -10.96 -19.79 7.95
N ASP A 154 -11.26 -20.86 7.21
CA ASP A 154 -10.34 -21.52 6.28
C ASP A 154 -10.03 -20.69 5.02
N HIS A 155 -10.64 -19.52 4.89
CA HIS A 155 -10.39 -18.58 3.80
C HIS A 155 -9.11 -17.79 4.07
N LEU A 156 -8.06 -18.12 3.32
CA LEU A 156 -6.89 -17.27 3.14
C LEU A 156 -7.31 -16.12 2.22
N GLU A 157 -7.63 -14.95 2.78
CA GLU A 157 -7.61 -13.67 2.05
C GLU A 157 -6.17 -13.15 1.90
#